data_AF-A0A2P7RXC0-F1
#
_entry.id   AF-A0A2P7RXC0-F1
#
_cell.length_a   1.000
_cell.length_b   1.000
_cell.length_c   1.000
_cell.angle_alpha   90.00
_cell.angle_beta   90.00
_cell.angle_gamma   90.00
#
_symmetry.space_group_name_H-M   'P 1'
#
loop_
_entity.id
_entity.type
_entity.pdbx_description
1 polymer ?
#
loop_
_entity_poly.entity_id
_entity_poly.type
_entity_poly.pdbx_seq_one_letter_code
_entity_poly.pdbx_strand_id
1 'polypeptide(L)'
;MRQAEAAQARLQTLERQASDHPLLPRLRRMAKKLGGDAPTSERTYAAAVEARPRNIAARLRLVRHLRGLGRYDEALSVLSDGLAQTPDSAELLAQQTFLLGKTGPLDAAQASLRLLAEHHPDHPQISQFRGTQAEAAGDLDEAQRIFAADAAAHPHDAARRVRWTNSLRKSGRIEDALEILAGQAQPTTAERKLRIECLLEAGQWEEVPRLLDCWPDAGRPEDWLVKMRLRMRLAILRFEHGTALEHAKAMLAVAPDNASAGIGFTRAAAAAFQPELAWKALVHIPRKSPNGGPPRRGAGALRSLIGQIVNDLRLRPQETAQLSAAAELGTQALIETAGALLRSGPGNFAAALGVLIGLARAGVFTPPSEGLQANCRIPKILHQFWDTDTPPKDVDLLMERAKAVNGDLSYRRWNDAAVRRFLSAFGRPEPLRAYKLARHPAMKADLFRLAVLYAEGGVYLDADDYCAAPLSTLLSPDVTFCCYQDEFCSIGNNFLAATPRHPLIGAALREAAQSVIEGATESLWLVTGPGLMSRVVANSIAWTPDLRPSPGLTVLPLRIFHGVVHPHRRVSYKADARHWIRAA
;
A
#
# COMPACT_ATOMS: atom_id res chain seq x y z
N MET A 1 -18.04 -8.82 -31.44
CA MET A 1 -19.48 -8.99 -31.14
C MET A 1 -19.71 -9.74 -29.83
N ARG A 2 -19.32 -11.02 -29.67
CA ARG A 2 -19.61 -11.80 -28.45
C ARG A 2 -19.13 -11.21 -27.11
N GLN A 3 -18.00 -10.48 -27.09
CA GLN A 3 -17.51 -9.81 -25.86
C GLN A 3 -18.30 -8.54 -25.49
N ALA A 4 -18.88 -7.85 -26.47
CA ALA A 4 -19.71 -6.67 -26.25
C ALA A 4 -21.10 -7.08 -25.74
N GLU A 5 -21.68 -8.15 -26.29
CA GLU A 5 -22.96 -8.72 -25.86
C GLU A 5 -22.87 -9.31 -24.44
N ALA A 6 -21.75 -9.97 -24.10
CA ALA A 6 -21.51 -10.49 -22.75
C ALA A 6 -21.27 -9.39 -21.70
N ALA A 7 -20.67 -8.26 -22.10
CA ALA A 7 -20.54 -7.08 -21.25
C ALA A 7 -21.90 -6.39 -21.03
N GLN A 8 -22.77 -6.40 -22.05
CA GLN A 8 -24.11 -5.81 -22.01
C GLN A 8 -25.09 -6.63 -21.16
N ALA A 9 -25.01 -7.96 -21.21
CA ALA A 9 -25.77 -8.85 -20.31
C ALA A 9 -25.32 -8.74 -18.83
N ARG A 10 -24.02 -8.52 -18.59
CA ARG A 10 -23.48 -8.22 -17.25
C ARG A 10 -23.87 -6.85 -16.74
N LEU A 11 -23.94 -5.85 -17.62
CA LEU A 11 -24.45 -4.52 -17.30
C LEU A 11 -25.92 -4.60 -16.87
N GLN A 12 -26.75 -5.39 -17.56
CA GLN A 12 -28.16 -5.62 -17.19
C GLN A 12 -28.34 -6.33 -15.84
N THR A 13 -27.39 -7.17 -15.45
CA THR A 13 -27.43 -7.86 -14.15
C THR A 13 -27.00 -6.94 -12.99
N LEU A 14 -26.04 -6.05 -13.22
CA LEU A 14 -25.58 -5.04 -12.25
C LEU A 14 -26.51 -3.82 -12.18
N GLU A 15 -27.25 -3.52 -13.26
CA GLU A 15 -28.30 -2.50 -13.34
C GLU A 15 -29.45 -2.74 -12.35
N ARG A 16 -29.73 -4.00 -12.02
CA ARG A 16 -30.73 -4.36 -10.99
C ARG A 16 -30.27 -4.12 -9.55
N GLN A 17 -28.98 -3.84 -9.32
CA GLN A 17 -28.39 -3.76 -7.97
C GLN A 17 -27.92 -2.35 -7.57
N ALA A 18 -27.97 -1.35 -8.46
CA ALA A 18 -27.45 0.00 -8.21
C ALA A 18 -28.23 1.11 -8.94
N SER A 19 -29.56 0.99 -9.01
CA SER A 19 -30.40 1.69 -9.99
C SER A 19 -30.50 3.22 -9.87
N ASP A 20 -30.16 3.84 -8.72
CA ASP A 20 -30.66 5.21 -8.45
C ASP A 20 -29.59 6.32 -8.44
N HIS A 21 -28.38 6.11 -8.99
CA HIS A 21 -27.36 7.17 -8.97
C HIS A 21 -27.58 8.21 -10.09
N PRO A 22 -27.81 9.51 -9.78
CA PRO A 22 -28.28 10.53 -10.75
C PRO A 22 -27.29 10.86 -11.88
N LEU A 23 -26.02 10.51 -11.74
CA LEU A 23 -24.99 10.76 -12.78
C LEU A 23 -24.72 9.57 -13.72
N LEU A 24 -25.28 8.38 -13.44
CA LEU A 24 -25.00 7.14 -14.18
C LEU A 24 -25.29 7.25 -15.70
N PRO A 25 -26.39 7.89 -16.16
CA PRO A 25 -26.71 7.98 -17.58
C PRO A 25 -25.75 8.87 -18.40
N ARG A 26 -25.15 9.89 -17.77
CA ARG A 26 -24.17 10.76 -18.42
C ARG A 26 -22.80 10.08 -18.55
N LEU A 27 -22.43 9.29 -17.53
CA LEU A 27 -21.17 8.55 -17.47
C LEU A 27 -21.09 7.42 -18.51
N ARG A 28 -22.21 6.70 -18.72
CA ARG A 28 -22.36 5.66 -19.76
C ARG A 28 -22.09 6.15 -21.18
N ARG A 29 -22.59 7.35 -21.52
CA ARG A 29 -22.38 7.96 -22.84
C ARG A 29 -20.91 8.25 -23.13
N MET A 30 -20.11 8.53 -22.10
CA MET A 30 -18.71 8.88 -22.25
C MET A 30 -17.79 7.64 -22.36
N ALA A 31 -18.09 6.57 -21.62
CA ALA A 31 -17.38 5.29 -21.75
C ALA A 31 -17.47 4.71 -23.18
N LYS A 32 -18.62 4.88 -23.84
CA LYS A 32 -18.82 4.52 -25.26
C LYS A 32 -17.93 5.31 -26.22
N LYS A 33 -17.52 6.53 -25.85
CA LYS A 33 -16.72 7.45 -26.67
C LYS A 33 -15.21 7.19 -26.56
N LEU A 34 -14.76 6.58 -25.47
CA LEU A 34 -13.35 6.30 -25.16
C LEU A 34 -12.83 4.95 -25.71
N GLY A 35 -13.71 4.09 -26.24
CA GLY A 35 -13.36 2.77 -26.78
C GLY A 35 -12.99 2.72 -28.27
N GLY A 36 -12.49 3.81 -28.87
CA GLY A 36 -12.27 3.92 -30.32
C GLY A 36 -10.83 3.67 -30.80
N ASP A 37 -10.70 2.74 -31.75
CA ASP A 37 -9.67 2.54 -32.80
C ASP A 37 -8.16 2.57 -32.45
N ALA A 38 -7.58 1.37 -32.29
CA ALA A 38 -6.14 1.16 -32.05
C ALA A 38 -5.26 0.76 -33.26
N PRO A 39 -5.73 0.07 -34.34
CA PRO A 39 -4.81 -0.41 -35.39
C PRO A 39 -4.43 0.62 -36.47
N THR A 40 -5.23 1.64 -36.72
CA THR A 40 -5.09 2.56 -37.87
C THR A 40 -4.07 3.68 -37.66
N SER A 41 -3.67 3.96 -36.42
CA SER A 41 -2.83 5.12 -36.08
C SER A 41 -1.32 4.87 -36.20
N GLU A 42 -0.81 3.67 -35.87
CA GLU A 42 0.63 3.40 -35.85
C GLU A 42 1.27 3.51 -37.24
N ARG A 43 0.74 2.77 -38.22
CA ARG A 43 1.23 2.78 -39.61
C ARG A 43 1.20 4.19 -40.19
N THR A 44 0.17 4.95 -39.86
CA THR A 44 0.02 6.35 -40.28
C THR A 44 1.11 7.24 -39.69
N TYR A 45 1.43 7.08 -38.40
CA TYR A 45 2.51 7.83 -37.76
C TYR A 45 3.90 7.38 -38.25
N ALA A 46 4.12 6.08 -38.45
CA ALA A 46 5.37 5.54 -38.98
C ALA A 46 5.65 6.05 -40.40
N ALA A 47 4.67 5.96 -41.31
CA ALA A 47 4.79 6.49 -42.67
C ALA A 47 5.03 8.01 -42.68
N ALA A 48 4.45 8.76 -41.75
CA ALA A 48 4.69 10.19 -41.63
C ALA A 48 6.12 10.53 -41.15
N VAL A 49 6.74 9.67 -40.34
CA VAL A 49 8.15 9.78 -39.92
C VAL A 49 9.09 9.41 -41.06
N GLU A 50 8.80 8.34 -41.80
CA GLU A 50 9.59 7.92 -42.97
C GLU A 50 9.57 8.98 -44.08
N ALA A 51 8.40 9.54 -44.40
CA ALA A 51 8.26 10.55 -45.43
C ALA A 51 8.96 11.88 -45.07
N ARG A 52 9.09 12.19 -43.78
CA ARG A 52 9.73 13.41 -43.27
C ARG A 52 10.56 13.12 -42.01
N PRO A 53 11.80 12.61 -42.17
CA PRO A 53 12.62 12.15 -41.05
C PRO A 53 12.95 13.22 -39.99
N ARG A 54 12.97 14.51 -40.36
CA ARG A 54 13.20 15.64 -39.45
C ARG A 54 11.92 16.18 -38.77
N ASN A 55 10.75 15.59 -39.02
CA ASN A 55 9.49 16.06 -38.45
C ASN A 55 9.33 15.59 -37.00
N ILE A 56 9.70 16.47 -36.05
CA ILE A 56 9.61 16.24 -34.61
C ILE A 56 8.17 15.89 -34.19
N ALA A 57 7.16 16.60 -34.69
CA ALA A 57 5.77 16.39 -34.30
C ALA A 57 5.25 14.99 -34.70
N ALA A 58 5.62 14.49 -35.88
CA ALA A 58 5.28 13.13 -36.31
C ALA A 58 5.95 12.08 -35.42
N ARG A 59 7.24 12.26 -35.10
CA ARG A 59 7.98 11.38 -34.18
C ARG A 59 7.35 11.34 -32.80
N LEU A 60 7.05 12.50 -32.21
CA LEU A 60 6.42 12.57 -30.88
C LEU A 60 5.05 11.90 -30.84
N ARG A 61 4.27 11.95 -31.93
CA ARG A 61 2.99 11.22 -32.04
C ARG A 61 3.21 9.70 -32.08
N LEU A 62 4.19 9.23 -32.86
CA LEU A 62 4.57 7.81 -32.90
C LEU A 62 5.08 7.33 -31.53
N VAL A 63 5.98 8.07 -30.90
CA VAL A 63 6.49 7.80 -29.55
C VAL A 63 5.36 7.74 -28.54
N ARG A 64 4.42 8.69 -28.57
CA ARG A 64 3.24 8.68 -27.69
C ARG A 64 2.38 7.43 -27.91
N HIS A 65 2.20 7.01 -29.16
CA HIS A 65 1.45 5.82 -29.51
C HIS A 65 2.14 4.55 -29.00
N LEU A 66 3.43 4.36 -29.32
CA LEU A 66 4.25 3.22 -28.87
C LEU A 66 4.30 3.12 -27.34
N ARG A 67 4.41 4.26 -26.64
CA ARG A 67 4.30 4.33 -25.18
C ARG A 67 2.94 3.88 -24.67
N GLY A 68 1.86 4.26 -25.34
CA GLY A 68 0.51 3.79 -25.02
C GLY A 68 0.37 2.28 -25.14
N LEU A 69 1.10 1.69 -26.10
CA LEU A 69 1.26 0.25 -26.30
C LEU A 69 2.39 -0.38 -25.49
N GLY A 70 3.00 0.34 -24.53
CA GLY A 70 4.10 -0.16 -23.68
C GLY A 70 5.37 -0.63 -24.42
N ARG A 71 5.53 -0.29 -25.71
CA ARG A 71 6.70 -0.62 -26.54
C ARG A 71 7.78 0.44 -26.33
N TYR A 72 8.40 0.43 -25.15
CA TYR A 72 9.33 1.49 -24.72
C TYR A 72 10.66 1.49 -25.48
N ASP A 73 11.19 0.31 -25.81
CA ASP A 73 12.46 0.20 -26.54
C ASP A 73 12.34 0.76 -27.96
N GLU A 74 11.24 0.47 -28.65
CA GLU A 74 10.95 1.02 -29.96
C GLU A 74 10.71 2.54 -29.89
N ALA A 75 10.03 3.02 -28.84
CA ALA A 75 9.87 4.44 -28.60
C ALA A 75 11.23 5.14 -28.38
N LEU A 76 12.16 4.50 -27.66
CA LEU A 76 13.53 5.00 -27.47
C LEU A 76 14.33 4.98 -28.77
N SER A 77 14.15 3.97 -29.64
CA SER A 77 14.75 3.93 -30.98
C SER A 77 14.30 5.12 -31.83
N VAL A 78 12.99 5.37 -31.90
CA VAL A 78 12.41 6.50 -32.67
C VAL A 78 12.94 7.85 -32.18
N LEU A 79 13.15 8.00 -30.86
CA LEU A 79 13.74 9.20 -30.26
C LEU A 79 15.23 9.33 -30.60
N SER A 80 15.99 8.24 -30.52
CA SER A 80 17.42 8.22 -30.84
C SER A 80 17.66 8.56 -32.30
N ASP A 81 16.86 8.00 -33.23
CA ASP A 81 16.90 8.32 -34.65
C ASP A 81 16.54 9.78 -34.94
N GLY A 82 15.65 10.37 -34.12
CA GLY A 82 15.29 11.78 -34.21
C GLY A 82 16.45 12.68 -33.74
N LEU A 83 17.05 12.34 -32.61
CA LEU A 83 18.18 13.08 -32.03
C LEU A 83 19.45 12.98 -32.90
N ALA A 84 19.65 11.89 -33.64
CA ALA A 84 20.72 11.81 -34.63
C ALA A 84 20.59 12.88 -35.74
N GLN A 85 19.38 13.36 -36.02
CA GLN A 85 19.10 14.35 -37.05
C GLN A 85 18.93 15.77 -36.49
N THR A 86 18.43 15.88 -35.26
CA THR A 86 18.24 17.14 -34.52
C THR A 86 18.74 16.96 -33.08
N PRO A 87 20.07 17.01 -32.86
CA PRO A 87 20.67 16.67 -31.56
C PRO A 87 20.26 17.59 -30.41
N ASP A 88 19.90 18.83 -30.75
CA ASP A 88 19.50 19.90 -29.84
C ASP A 88 17.98 20.05 -29.75
N SER A 89 17.16 19.08 -30.18
CA SER A 89 15.70 19.22 -30.02
C SER A 89 15.29 19.05 -28.55
N ALA A 90 14.80 20.13 -27.94
CA ALA A 90 14.30 20.14 -26.57
C ALA A 90 13.22 19.09 -26.33
N GLU A 91 12.24 18.96 -27.24
CA GLU A 91 11.12 18.05 -27.07
C GLU A 91 11.55 16.58 -27.17
N LEU A 92 12.48 16.25 -28.08
CA LEU A 92 13.00 14.90 -28.21
C LEU A 92 13.88 14.53 -27.01
N LEU A 93 14.78 15.42 -26.57
CA LEU A 93 15.62 15.22 -25.38
C LEU A 93 14.76 15.07 -24.12
N ALA A 94 13.70 15.87 -23.97
CA ALA A 94 12.77 15.76 -22.84
C ALA A 94 11.98 14.44 -22.84
N GLN A 95 11.50 13.98 -24.00
CA GLN A 95 10.83 12.67 -24.09
C GLN A 95 11.81 11.51 -23.87
N GLN A 96 13.05 11.60 -24.35
CA GLN A 96 14.08 10.59 -24.13
C GLN A 96 14.45 10.52 -22.65
N THR A 97 14.71 11.67 -22.01
CA THR A 97 14.98 11.76 -20.56
C THR A 97 13.84 11.14 -19.75
N PHE A 98 12.58 11.47 -20.10
CA PHE A 98 11.41 10.91 -19.43
C PHE A 98 11.35 9.38 -19.55
N LEU A 99 11.59 8.83 -20.75
CA LEU A 99 11.52 7.39 -20.99
C LEU A 99 12.68 6.64 -20.33
N LEU A 100 13.91 7.12 -20.50
CA LEU A 100 15.08 6.54 -19.85
C LEU A 100 14.93 6.57 -18.33
N GLY A 101 14.41 7.65 -17.75
CA GLY A 101 14.13 7.70 -16.30
C GLY A 101 13.05 6.73 -15.82
N LYS A 102 12.22 6.16 -16.71
CA LYS A 102 11.20 5.17 -16.37
C LYS A 102 11.62 3.73 -16.61
N THR A 103 12.38 3.48 -17.67
CA THR A 103 12.65 2.12 -18.16
C THR A 103 14.10 1.87 -18.53
N GLY A 104 14.92 2.90 -18.62
CA GLY A 104 16.33 2.80 -19.03
C GLY A 104 17.31 2.80 -17.84
N PRO A 105 18.59 2.51 -18.10
CA PRO A 105 19.66 2.67 -17.11
C PRO A 105 19.74 4.12 -16.60
N LEU A 106 20.01 4.28 -15.30
CA LEU A 106 20.10 5.60 -14.66
C LEU A 106 21.13 6.51 -15.35
N ASP A 107 22.27 5.96 -15.76
CA ASP A 107 23.34 6.69 -16.43
C ASP A 107 22.90 7.27 -17.78
N ALA A 108 22.11 6.51 -18.54
CA ALA A 108 21.57 6.98 -19.82
C ALA A 108 20.56 8.11 -19.59
N ALA A 109 19.70 7.99 -18.57
CA ALA A 109 18.77 9.05 -18.20
C ALA A 109 19.50 10.33 -17.75
N GLN A 110 20.61 10.19 -17.02
CA GLN A 110 21.45 11.31 -16.60
C GLN A 110 22.15 11.97 -17.80
N ALA A 111 22.68 11.19 -18.73
CA ALA A 111 23.30 11.72 -19.94
C ALA A 111 22.31 12.52 -20.79
N SER A 112 21.10 11.98 -21.01
CA SER A 112 20.04 12.69 -21.74
C SER A 112 19.59 13.97 -21.02
N LEU A 113 19.54 13.97 -19.69
CA LEU A 113 19.19 15.16 -18.90
C LEU A 113 20.30 16.22 -18.94
N ARG A 114 21.58 15.82 -18.95
CA ARG A 114 22.70 16.75 -19.12
C ARG A 114 22.62 17.46 -20.46
N LEU A 115 22.43 16.72 -21.55
CA LEU A 115 22.24 17.29 -22.88
C LEU A 115 21.04 18.25 -22.94
N LEU A 116 19.90 17.90 -22.32
CA LEU A 116 18.75 18.80 -22.24
C LEU A 116 19.09 20.10 -21.50
N ALA A 117 19.81 20.01 -20.38
CA ALA A 117 20.17 21.18 -19.59
C ALA A 117 21.28 22.04 -20.22
N GLU A 118 22.18 21.43 -20.99
CA GLU A 118 23.24 22.12 -21.73
C GLU A 118 22.66 22.90 -22.93
N HIS A 119 21.78 22.26 -23.70
CA HIS A 119 21.17 22.90 -24.88
C HIS A 119 19.99 23.81 -24.54
N HIS A 120 19.22 23.49 -23.50
CA HIS A 120 17.99 24.19 -23.12
C HIS A 120 17.90 24.42 -21.61
N PRO A 121 18.77 25.26 -21.03
CA PRO A 121 18.85 25.46 -19.57
C PRO A 121 17.51 25.89 -18.93
N ASP A 122 16.67 26.60 -19.67
CA ASP A 122 15.36 27.09 -19.21
C ASP A 122 14.20 26.11 -19.45
N HIS A 123 14.48 24.88 -19.91
CA HIS A 123 13.42 23.93 -20.21
C HIS A 123 12.62 23.55 -18.95
N PRO A 124 11.27 23.70 -18.95
CA PRO A 124 10.46 23.66 -17.73
C PRO A 124 10.42 22.30 -17.03
N GLN A 125 10.87 21.23 -17.69
CA GLN A 125 10.89 19.88 -17.10
C GLN A 125 12.25 19.51 -16.47
N ILE A 126 13.28 20.35 -16.57
CA ILE A 126 14.61 20.03 -16.01
C ILE A 126 14.53 19.79 -14.50
N SER A 127 13.91 20.69 -13.74
CA SER A 127 13.71 20.53 -12.30
C SER A 127 12.95 19.24 -11.98
N GLN A 128 11.92 18.93 -12.79
CA GLN A 128 11.16 17.68 -12.65
C GLN A 128 12.08 16.46 -12.79
N PHE A 129 12.92 16.43 -13.83
CA PHE A 129 13.78 15.28 -14.11
C PHE A 129 14.90 15.14 -13.07
N ARG A 130 15.57 16.24 -12.70
CA ARG A 130 16.59 16.25 -11.64
C ARG A 130 16.04 15.76 -10.31
N GLY A 131 14.89 16.29 -9.89
CA GLY A 131 14.26 15.87 -8.63
C GLY A 131 13.80 14.40 -8.66
N THR A 132 13.29 13.91 -9.79
CA THR A 132 12.89 12.49 -9.92
C THR A 132 14.11 11.56 -9.91
N GLN A 133 15.25 11.97 -10.50
CA GLN A 133 16.50 11.22 -10.43
C GLN A 133 17.07 11.21 -9.01
N ALA A 134 17.01 12.34 -8.29
CA ALA A 134 17.39 12.40 -6.88
C ALA A 134 16.52 11.46 -6.01
N GLU A 135 15.19 11.45 -6.22
CA GLU A 135 14.31 10.47 -5.57
C GLU A 135 14.73 9.02 -5.88
N ALA A 136 15.05 8.72 -7.14
CA ALA A 136 15.46 7.37 -7.57
C ALA A 136 16.82 6.96 -7.00
N ALA A 137 17.72 7.92 -6.76
CA ALA A 137 19.01 7.71 -6.10
C ALA A 137 18.90 7.63 -4.57
N GLY A 138 17.70 7.82 -4.00
CA GLY A 138 17.47 7.86 -2.56
C GLY A 138 17.93 9.16 -1.88
N ASP A 139 18.31 10.19 -2.65
CA ASP A 139 18.63 11.51 -2.12
C ASP A 139 17.36 12.37 -2.04
N LEU A 140 16.56 12.06 -1.01
CA LEU A 140 15.25 12.68 -0.82
C LEU A 140 15.35 14.17 -0.45
N ASP A 141 16.44 14.58 0.21
CA ASP A 141 16.68 15.98 0.60
C ASP A 141 17.00 16.84 -0.62
N GLU A 142 17.86 16.35 -1.52
CA GLU A 142 18.09 17.04 -2.80
C GLU A 142 16.81 17.10 -3.64
N ALA A 143 16.05 16.00 -3.70
CA ALA A 143 14.76 16.01 -4.38
C ALA A 143 13.82 17.08 -3.81
N GLN A 144 13.76 17.23 -2.47
CA GLN A 144 12.97 18.28 -1.83
C GLN A 144 13.47 19.68 -2.19
N ARG A 145 14.78 19.94 -2.13
CA ARG A 145 15.34 21.25 -2.48
C ARG A 145 14.99 21.65 -3.91
N ILE A 146 15.15 20.73 -4.85
CA ILE A 146 14.84 20.96 -6.27
C ILE A 146 13.35 21.26 -6.47
N PHE A 147 12.46 20.42 -5.94
CA PHE A 147 11.02 20.62 -6.14
C PHE A 147 10.47 21.85 -5.41
N ALA A 148 11.00 22.16 -4.21
CA ALA A 148 10.63 23.37 -3.48
C ALA A 148 11.04 24.63 -4.24
N ALA A 149 12.28 24.70 -4.74
CA ALA A 149 12.75 25.83 -5.54
C ALA A 149 11.93 26.01 -6.83
N ASP A 150 11.62 24.90 -7.50
CA ASP A 150 10.81 24.91 -8.73
C ASP A 150 9.38 25.41 -8.50
N ALA A 151 8.74 24.98 -7.42
CA ALA A 151 7.40 25.43 -7.04
C ALA A 151 7.39 26.88 -6.56
N ALA A 152 8.43 27.33 -5.84
CA ALA A 152 8.58 28.70 -5.37
C ALA A 152 8.77 29.70 -6.53
N ALA A 153 9.53 29.31 -7.55
CA ALA A 153 9.69 30.11 -8.77
C ALA A 153 8.40 30.20 -9.61
N HIS A 154 7.44 29.30 -9.40
CA HIS A 154 6.19 29.22 -10.16
C HIS A 154 4.98 29.11 -9.22
N PRO A 155 4.72 30.14 -8.39
CA PRO A 155 3.79 30.06 -7.27
C PRO A 155 2.33 29.82 -7.68
N HIS A 156 1.97 30.02 -8.96
CA HIS A 156 0.62 29.76 -9.50
C HIS A 156 0.49 28.39 -10.21
N ASP A 157 1.57 27.62 -10.37
CA ASP A 157 1.55 26.31 -11.02
C ASP A 157 1.23 25.17 -10.04
N ALA A 158 -0.04 24.75 -10.03
CA ALA A 158 -0.52 23.66 -9.19
C ALA A 158 0.19 22.31 -9.47
N ALA A 159 0.61 22.04 -10.71
CA ALA A 159 1.25 20.77 -11.04
C ALA A 159 2.64 20.65 -10.41
N ARG A 160 3.39 21.76 -10.32
CA ARG A 160 4.68 21.82 -9.62
C ARG A 160 4.50 21.68 -8.11
N ARG A 161 3.53 22.37 -7.51
CA ARG A 161 3.18 22.18 -6.09
C ARG A 161 2.77 20.74 -5.77
N VAL A 162 1.95 20.11 -6.61
CA VAL A 162 1.55 18.71 -6.44
C VAL A 162 2.77 17.78 -6.51
N ARG A 163 3.74 18.06 -7.38
CA ARG A 163 4.96 17.26 -7.46
C ARG A 163 5.80 17.37 -6.19
N TRP A 164 6.01 18.59 -5.71
CA TRP A 164 6.75 18.85 -4.48
C TRP A 164 6.06 18.19 -3.27
N THR A 165 4.79 18.47 -3.05
CA THR A 165 4.02 17.91 -1.92
C THR A 165 3.88 16.39 -1.99
N ASN A 166 3.81 15.81 -3.19
CA ASN A 166 3.85 14.36 -3.36
C ASN A 166 5.24 13.77 -3.07
N SER A 167 6.32 14.52 -3.32
CA SER A 167 7.67 14.13 -2.94
C SER A 167 7.83 14.17 -1.41
N LEU A 168 7.36 15.24 -0.75
CA LEU A 168 7.28 15.34 0.71
C LEU A 168 6.54 14.14 1.30
N ARG A 169 5.34 13.83 0.78
CA ARG A 169 4.59 12.63 1.16
C ARG A 169 5.41 11.34 1.03
N LYS A 170 6.12 11.13 -0.08
CA LYS A 170 6.99 9.94 -0.30
C LYS A 170 8.23 9.92 0.60
N SER A 171 8.72 11.07 1.04
CA SER A 171 9.83 11.17 2.00
C SER A 171 9.39 11.03 3.46
N GLY A 172 8.08 11.08 3.73
CA GLY A 172 7.49 10.91 5.06
C GLY A 172 7.18 12.23 5.76
N ARG A 173 7.52 13.36 5.13
CA ARG A 173 7.20 14.72 5.56
C ARG A 173 5.74 15.07 5.20
N ILE A 174 4.80 14.28 5.71
CA ILE A 174 3.38 14.38 5.32
C ILE A 174 2.75 15.66 5.87
N GLU A 175 3.16 16.09 7.07
CA GLU A 175 2.70 17.30 7.73
C GLU A 175 3.05 18.54 6.91
N ASP A 176 4.30 18.66 6.44
CA ASP A 176 4.73 19.74 5.54
C ASP A 176 3.91 19.75 4.25
N ALA A 177 3.61 18.57 3.69
CA ALA A 177 2.78 18.45 2.50
C ALA A 177 1.34 18.92 2.78
N LEU A 178 0.79 18.60 3.94
CA LEU A 178 -0.54 19.02 4.37
C LEU A 178 -0.63 20.53 4.56
N GLU A 179 0.38 21.16 5.17
CA GLU A 179 0.44 22.61 5.38
C GLU A 179 0.40 23.36 4.04
N ILE A 180 1.25 22.98 3.09
CA ILE A 180 1.30 23.58 1.75
C ILE A 180 -0.03 23.42 1.01
N LEU A 181 -0.64 22.23 1.08
CA LEU A 181 -1.92 21.94 0.41
C LEU A 181 -3.11 22.62 1.10
N ALA A 182 -3.04 22.86 2.41
CA ALA A 182 -4.07 23.55 3.17
C ALA A 182 -4.09 25.05 2.88
N GLY A 183 -2.93 25.66 2.59
CA GLY A 183 -2.80 27.08 2.25
C GLY A 183 -3.36 27.48 0.88
N GLN A 184 -3.86 26.55 0.07
CA GLN A 184 -4.36 26.85 -1.27
C GLN A 184 -5.82 27.33 -1.23
N ALA A 185 -6.07 28.59 -1.63
CA ALA A 185 -7.41 29.19 -1.65
C ALA A 185 -8.37 28.50 -2.66
N GLN A 186 -7.85 28.10 -3.82
CA GLN A 186 -8.62 27.41 -4.88
C GLN A 186 -7.89 26.14 -5.34
N PRO A 187 -7.93 25.06 -4.55
CA PRO A 187 -7.17 23.85 -4.88
C PRO A 187 -7.79 23.11 -6.06
N THR A 188 -6.94 22.69 -6.99
CA THR A 188 -7.27 21.81 -8.12
C THR A 188 -7.71 20.42 -7.65
N THR A 189 -8.33 19.63 -8.54
CA THR A 189 -8.64 18.21 -8.24
C THR A 189 -7.41 17.44 -7.75
N ALA A 190 -6.24 17.68 -8.35
CA ALA A 190 -5.01 16.98 -8.00
C ALA A 190 -4.54 17.34 -6.59
N GLU A 191 -4.58 18.61 -6.21
CA GLU A 191 -4.24 19.08 -4.86
C GLU A 191 -5.23 18.56 -3.81
N ARG A 192 -6.54 18.59 -4.10
CA ARG A 192 -7.58 18.03 -3.19
C ARG A 192 -7.38 16.54 -2.97
N LYS A 193 -7.16 15.79 -4.05
CA LYS A 193 -6.90 14.36 -3.99
C LYS A 193 -5.66 14.09 -3.13
N LEU A 194 -4.55 14.78 -3.39
CA LEU A 194 -3.30 14.56 -2.67
C LEU A 194 -3.44 14.93 -1.18
N ARG A 195 -4.14 16.03 -0.85
CA ARG A 195 -4.42 16.43 0.53
C ARG A 195 -5.18 15.33 1.27
N ILE A 196 -6.24 14.80 0.67
CA ILE A 196 -7.01 13.70 1.28
C ILE A 196 -6.15 12.45 1.44
N GLU A 197 -5.34 12.08 0.45
CA GLU A 197 -4.43 10.93 0.59
C GLU A 197 -3.43 11.14 1.74
N CYS A 198 -2.86 12.33 1.90
CA CYS A 198 -2.02 12.69 3.04
C CYS A 198 -2.76 12.59 4.37
N LEU A 199 -3.99 13.11 4.47
CA LEU A 199 -4.81 13.03 5.69
C LEU A 199 -5.09 11.57 6.09
N LEU A 200 -5.38 10.71 5.12
CA LEU A 200 -5.60 9.28 5.37
C LEU A 200 -4.33 8.58 5.87
N GLU A 201 -3.17 8.92 5.29
CA GLU A 201 -1.85 8.40 5.65
C GLU A 201 -1.31 8.94 6.98
N ALA A 202 -1.74 10.13 7.41
CA ALA A 202 -1.40 10.74 8.69
C ALA A 202 -2.40 10.42 9.82
N GLY A 203 -3.42 9.60 9.55
CA GLY A 203 -4.44 9.25 10.54
C GLY A 203 -5.49 10.34 10.83
N GLN A 204 -5.43 11.49 10.14
CA GLN A 204 -6.32 12.65 10.32
C GLN A 204 -7.65 12.48 9.55
N TRP A 205 -8.38 11.39 9.85
CA TRP A 205 -9.53 10.97 9.05
C TRP A 205 -10.77 11.83 9.23
N GLU A 206 -10.88 12.58 10.32
CA GLU A 206 -12.08 13.38 10.64
C GLU A 206 -12.31 14.55 9.67
N GLU A 207 -11.25 15.10 9.07
CA GLU A 207 -11.40 16.15 8.07
C GLU A 207 -11.91 15.64 6.72
N VAL A 208 -11.69 14.35 6.43
CA VAL A 208 -11.87 13.79 5.08
C VAL A 208 -13.33 13.82 4.61
N PRO A 209 -14.35 13.43 5.41
CA PRO A 209 -15.75 13.51 5.00
C PRO A 209 -16.14 14.92 4.53
N ARG A 210 -15.80 15.95 5.30
CA ARG A 210 -16.08 17.36 4.96
C ARG A 210 -15.44 17.76 3.63
N LEU A 211 -14.19 17.38 3.40
CA LEU A 211 -13.49 17.68 2.14
C LEU A 211 -14.11 16.94 0.93
N LEU A 212 -14.62 15.72 1.15
CA LEU A 212 -15.31 14.95 0.11
C LEU A 212 -16.71 15.49 -0.18
N ASP A 213 -17.42 16.00 0.83
CA ASP A 213 -18.75 16.58 0.66
C ASP A 213 -18.70 17.93 -0.04
N CYS A 214 -17.69 18.76 0.27
CA CYS A 214 -17.41 20.01 -0.45
C CYS A 214 -16.65 19.81 -1.77
N TRP A 215 -16.52 18.57 -2.26
CA TRP A 215 -15.83 18.29 -3.52
C TRP A 215 -16.63 18.89 -4.69
N PRO A 216 -16.05 19.77 -5.52
CA PRO A 216 -16.77 20.42 -6.60
C PRO A 216 -17.33 19.37 -7.57
N ASP A 217 -18.65 19.37 -7.77
CA ASP A 217 -19.28 18.54 -8.79
C ASP A 217 -19.05 19.20 -10.16
N ALA A 218 -17.81 19.19 -10.63
CA ALA A 218 -17.36 19.84 -11.86
C ALA A 218 -17.93 19.17 -13.15
N GLY A 219 -18.90 18.27 -13.03
CA GLY A 219 -19.55 17.58 -14.14
C GLY A 219 -18.66 16.60 -14.92
N ARG A 220 -17.36 16.51 -14.62
CA ARG A 220 -16.41 15.60 -15.28
C ARG A 220 -16.44 14.21 -14.63
N PRO A 221 -16.64 13.13 -15.42
CA PRO A 221 -16.63 11.76 -14.93
C PRO A 221 -15.38 11.34 -14.15
N GLU A 222 -14.23 11.85 -14.56
CA GLU A 222 -12.94 11.54 -13.93
C GLU A 222 -12.85 12.10 -12.51
N ASP A 223 -13.37 13.31 -12.27
CA ASP A 223 -13.40 13.93 -10.95
C ASP A 223 -14.32 13.16 -10.00
N TRP A 224 -15.48 12.72 -10.49
CA TRP A 224 -16.39 11.85 -9.72
C TRP A 224 -15.73 10.50 -9.36
N LEU A 225 -15.05 9.86 -10.32
CA LEU A 225 -14.31 8.63 -10.05
C LEU A 225 -13.20 8.82 -9.01
N VAL A 226 -12.55 9.99 -8.98
CA VAL A 226 -11.56 10.32 -7.93
C VAL A 226 -12.25 10.46 -6.57
N LYS A 227 -13.33 11.24 -6.47
CA LYS A 227 -14.12 11.43 -5.24
C LYS A 227 -14.62 10.09 -4.68
N MET A 228 -15.22 9.24 -5.51
CA MET A 228 -15.72 7.93 -5.08
C MET A 228 -14.60 6.98 -4.64
N ARG A 229 -13.43 7.01 -5.31
CA ARG A 229 -12.27 6.21 -4.88
C ARG A 229 -11.82 6.59 -3.47
N LEU A 230 -11.83 7.89 -3.15
CA LEU A 230 -11.44 8.38 -1.83
C LEU A 230 -12.48 8.04 -0.76
N ARG A 231 -13.79 8.14 -1.07
CA ARG A 231 -14.87 7.65 -0.19
C ARG A 231 -14.75 6.16 0.09
N MET A 232 -14.55 5.35 -0.95
CA MET A 232 -14.32 3.91 -0.83
C MET A 232 -13.09 3.61 0.04
N ARG A 233 -11.96 4.32 -0.16
CA ARG A 233 -10.75 4.14 0.65
C ARG A 233 -10.99 4.48 2.12
N LEU A 234 -11.67 5.59 2.41
CA LEU A 234 -12.04 5.96 3.79
C LEU A 234 -12.91 4.89 4.45
N ALA A 235 -13.95 4.41 3.75
CA ALA A 235 -14.84 3.36 4.25
C ALA A 235 -14.09 2.05 4.54
N ILE A 236 -13.12 1.65 3.70
CA ILE A 236 -12.25 0.49 3.96
C ILE A 236 -11.45 0.70 5.26
N LEU A 237 -10.83 1.86 5.43
CA LEU A 237 -10.00 2.18 6.61
C LEU A 237 -10.82 2.30 7.91
N ARG A 238 -12.11 2.66 7.82
CA ARG A 238 -13.07 2.67 8.94
C ARG A 238 -13.74 1.32 9.20
N PHE A 239 -13.37 0.28 8.47
CA PHE A 239 -14.03 -1.04 8.49
C PHE A 239 -15.52 -1.03 8.12
N GLU A 240 -15.97 -0.01 7.39
CA GLU A 240 -17.34 0.15 6.86
C GLU A 240 -17.49 -0.59 5.52
N HIS A 241 -17.28 -1.91 5.52
CA HIS A 241 -17.14 -2.70 4.29
C HIS A 241 -18.39 -2.69 3.39
N GLY A 242 -19.59 -2.60 3.97
CA GLY A 242 -20.82 -2.43 3.20
C GLY A 242 -20.82 -1.13 2.39
N THR A 243 -20.51 0.00 3.04
CA THR A 243 -20.34 1.31 2.39
C THR A 243 -19.25 1.28 1.31
N ALA A 244 -18.11 0.64 1.61
CA ALA A 244 -17.03 0.48 0.63
C ALA A 244 -17.46 -0.33 -0.60
N LEU A 245 -18.24 -1.41 -0.42
CA LEU A 245 -18.80 -2.20 -1.51
C LEU A 245 -19.73 -1.35 -2.38
N GLU A 246 -20.63 -0.57 -1.79
CA GLU A 246 -21.55 0.29 -2.55
C GLU A 246 -20.81 1.34 -3.38
N HIS A 247 -19.79 2.00 -2.80
CA HIS A 247 -18.94 2.92 -3.54
C HIS A 247 -18.20 2.24 -4.70
N ALA A 248 -17.66 1.04 -4.46
CA ALA A 248 -16.95 0.29 -5.49
C ALA A 248 -17.90 -0.18 -6.61
N LYS A 249 -19.11 -0.65 -6.28
CA LYS A 249 -20.17 -1.00 -7.25
C LYS A 249 -20.54 0.19 -8.11
N ALA A 250 -20.78 1.36 -7.50
CA ALA A 250 -21.10 2.58 -8.23
C ALA A 250 -19.98 2.94 -9.23
N MET A 251 -18.71 2.84 -8.82
CA MET A 251 -17.57 3.09 -9.71
C MET A 251 -17.50 2.08 -10.87
N LEU A 252 -17.72 0.80 -10.61
CA LEU A 252 -17.70 -0.25 -11.63
C LEU A 252 -18.87 -0.14 -12.62
N ALA A 253 -20.03 0.38 -12.18
CA ALA A 253 -21.15 0.67 -13.07
C ALA A 253 -20.83 1.79 -14.08
N VAL A 254 -19.90 2.67 -13.75
CA VAL A 254 -19.44 3.79 -14.58
C VAL A 254 -18.24 3.40 -15.44
N ALA A 255 -17.28 2.70 -14.85
CA ALA A 255 -16.04 2.27 -15.48
C ALA A 255 -15.78 0.79 -15.11
N PRO A 256 -16.36 -0.16 -15.87
CA PRO A 256 -16.27 -1.60 -15.55
C PRO A 256 -14.83 -2.13 -15.49
N ASP A 257 -13.93 -1.55 -16.28
CA ASP A 257 -12.51 -1.92 -16.33
C ASP A 257 -11.63 -1.08 -15.37
N ASN A 258 -12.22 -0.37 -14.40
CA ASN A 258 -11.47 0.42 -13.44
C ASN A 258 -10.77 -0.48 -12.41
N ALA A 259 -9.45 -0.65 -12.57
CA ALA A 259 -8.67 -1.51 -11.69
C ALA A 259 -8.72 -1.09 -10.20
N SER A 260 -8.76 0.20 -9.89
CA SER A 260 -8.85 0.67 -8.49
C SER A 260 -10.18 0.30 -7.85
N ALA A 261 -11.28 0.45 -8.60
CA ALA A 261 -12.62 0.04 -8.14
C ALA A 261 -12.68 -1.48 -7.95
N GLY A 262 -12.13 -2.26 -8.88
CA GLY A 262 -12.04 -3.72 -8.76
C GLY A 262 -11.25 -4.17 -7.54
N ILE A 263 -10.08 -3.57 -7.27
CA ILE A 263 -9.26 -3.89 -6.09
C ILE A 263 -10.01 -3.53 -4.80
N GLY A 264 -10.60 -2.33 -4.74
CA GLY A 264 -11.36 -1.88 -3.58
C GLY A 264 -12.57 -2.76 -3.31
N PHE A 265 -13.29 -3.17 -4.36
CA PHE A 265 -14.39 -4.13 -4.28
C PHE A 265 -13.91 -5.48 -3.72
N THR A 266 -12.83 -6.05 -4.27
CA THR A 266 -12.27 -7.31 -3.76
C THR A 266 -11.91 -7.22 -2.28
N ARG A 267 -11.25 -6.14 -1.84
CA ARG A 267 -10.89 -5.92 -0.43
C ARG A 267 -12.12 -5.85 0.46
N ALA A 268 -13.11 -5.03 0.08
CA ALA A 268 -14.32 -4.85 0.86
C ALA A 268 -15.16 -6.14 0.92
N ALA A 269 -15.27 -6.88 -0.19
CA ALA A 269 -15.96 -8.17 -0.22
C ALA A 269 -15.26 -9.22 0.66
N ALA A 270 -13.93 -9.29 0.63
CA ALA A 270 -13.17 -10.21 1.49
C ALA A 270 -13.39 -9.91 2.97
N ALA A 271 -13.30 -8.63 3.37
CA ALA A 271 -13.51 -8.21 4.75
C ALA A 271 -14.99 -8.26 5.21
N ALA A 272 -15.92 -8.33 4.25
CA ALA A 272 -17.33 -8.64 4.50
C ALA A 272 -17.63 -10.16 4.51
N PHE A 273 -16.60 -11.02 4.47
CA PHE A 273 -16.75 -12.48 4.44
C PHE A 273 -17.52 -12.99 3.20
N GLN A 274 -17.38 -12.32 2.06
CA GLN A 274 -17.96 -12.72 0.78
C GLN A 274 -16.86 -13.14 -0.21
N PRO A 275 -16.11 -14.23 0.05
CA PRO A 275 -14.89 -14.52 -0.67
C PRO A 275 -15.12 -14.99 -2.12
N GLU A 276 -16.27 -15.61 -2.42
CA GLU A 276 -16.64 -15.96 -3.80
C GLU A 276 -16.90 -14.70 -4.66
N LEU A 277 -17.49 -13.68 -4.05
CA LEU A 277 -17.70 -12.39 -4.70
C LEU A 277 -16.35 -11.68 -4.92
N ALA A 278 -15.50 -11.68 -3.90
CA ALA A 278 -14.15 -11.13 -3.96
C ALA A 278 -13.30 -11.82 -5.04
N TRP A 279 -13.34 -13.15 -5.12
CA TRP A 279 -12.64 -13.96 -6.11
C TRP A 279 -13.09 -13.62 -7.54
N LYS A 280 -14.41 -13.59 -7.77
CA LYS A 280 -14.98 -13.21 -9.06
C LYS A 280 -14.53 -11.81 -9.49
N ALA A 281 -14.52 -10.84 -8.59
CA ALA A 281 -14.02 -9.51 -8.92
C ALA A 281 -12.52 -9.55 -9.27
N LEU A 282 -11.71 -10.22 -8.44
CA LEU A 282 -10.25 -10.28 -8.57
C LEU A 282 -9.78 -10.84 -9.91
N VAL A 283 -10.41 -11.90 -10.41
CA VAL A 283 -10.04 -12.53 -11.70
C VAL A 283 -10.40 -11.67 -12.92
N HIS A 284 -11.31 -10.71 -12.76
CA HIS A 284 -11.74 -9.80 -13.82
C HIS A 284 -11.02 -8.44 -13.79
N ILE A 285 -10.19 -8.16 -12.79
CA ILE A 285 -9.42 -6.91 -12.71
C ILE A 285 -8.45 -6.85 -13.90
N PRO A 286 -8.56 -5.84 -14.79
CA PRO A 286 -7.65 -5.71 -15.91
C PRO A 286 -6.23 -5.38 -15.41
N ARG A 287 -5.23 -6.11 -15.92
CA ARG A 287 -3.81 -5.80 -15.67
C ARG A 287 -3.18 -5.15 -16.89
N LYS A 288 -2.36 -4.13 -16.66
CA LYS A 288 -1.46 -3.60 -17.69
C LYS A 288 -0.42 -4.67 -18.02
N SER A 289 -0.25 -4.98 -19.31
CA SER A 289 0.81 -5.89 -19.77
C SER A 289 2.18 -5.23 -19.55
N PRO A 290 3.18 -5.93 -19.00
CA PRO A 290 4.54 -5.39 -18.85
C PRO A 290 5.13 -4.88 -20.18
N ASN A 291 4.79 -5.57 -21.28
CA ASN A 291 5.27 -5.26 -22.64
C ASN A 291 4.14 -4.66 -23.50
N GLY A 292 3.12 -4.07 -22.85
CA GLY A 292 1.98 -3.38 -23.45
C GLY A 292 1.16 -4.09 -24.53
N GLY A 293 1.25 -5.42 -24.60
CA GLY A 293 0.21 -6.27 -25.20
C GLY A 293 -1.17 -6.12 -24.52
N PRO A 294 -2.23 -6.77 -25.05
CA PRO A 294 -3.59 -6.67 -24.52
C PRO A 294 -3.64 -7.00 -23.02
N PRO A 295 -4.52 -6.35 -22.24
CA PRO A 295 -4.62 -6.56 -20.81
C PRO A 295 -4.86 -8.04 -20.52
N ARG A 296 -3.92 -8.67 -19.81
CA ARG A 296 -4.03 -10.08 -19.42
C ARG A 296 -4.92 -10.19 -18.18
N ARG A 297 -5.87 -11.13 -18.22
CA ARG A 297 -6.72 -11.53 -17.08
C ARG A 297 -6.15 -12.83 -16.49
N GLY A 298 -6.16 -12.97 -15.15
CA GLY A 298 -5.83 -14.23 -14.47
C GLY A 298 -4.35 -14.56 -14.21
N ALA A 299 -4.12 -15.45 -13.25
CA ALA A 299 -2.87 -15.90 -12.59
C ALA A 299 -2.22 -14.93 -11.59
N GLY A 300 -1.62 -13.82 -12.01
CA GLY A 300 -0.77 -13.05 -11.07
C GLY A 300 -1.52 -12.11 -10.11
N ALA A 301 -2.83 -11.89 -10.28
CA ALA A 301 -3.65 -11.16 -9.30
C ALA A 301 -4.02 -12.05 -8.11
N LEU A 302 -4.19 -13.36 -8.35
CA LEU A 302 -4.41 -14.36 -7.30
C LEU A 302 -3.17 -14.56 -6.41
N ARG A 303 -1.98 -14.33 -6.95
CA ARG A 303 -0.72 -14.35 -6.19
C ARG A 303 -0.49 -13.12 -5.33
N SER A 304 -1.27 -12.05 -5.50
CA SER A 304 -1.19 -10.88 -4.61
C SER A 304 -1.66 -11.24 -3.19
N LEU A 305 -1.24 -10.46 -2.19
CA LEU A 305 -1.66 -10.67 -0.80
C LEU A 305 -3.19 -10.79 -0.66
N ILE A 306 -3.95 -9.88 -1.28
CA ILE A 306 -5.41 -9.95 -1.23
C ILE A 306 -5.96 -11.22 -1.91
N GLY A 307 -5.30 -11.71 -2.97
CA GLY A 307 -5.67 -12.98 -3.60
C GLY A 307 -5.43 -14.17 -2.70
N GLN A 308 -4.34 -14.17 -1.94
CA GLN A 308 -4.01 -15.21 -0.96
C GLN A 308 -5.02 -15.19 0.21
N ILE A 309 -5.37 -14.01 0.73
CA ILE A 309 -6.41 -13.84 1.76
C ILE A 309 -7.75 -14.36 1.24
N VAL A 310 -8.18 -13.95 0.05
CA VAL A 310 -9.43 -14.43 -0.55
C VAL A 310 -9.39 -15.96 -0.71
N ASN A 311 -8.26 -16.53 -1.15
CA ASN A 311 -8.13 -17.98 -1.26
C ASN A 311 -8.30 -18.68 0.09
N ASP A 312 -7.68 -18.16 1.15
CA ASP A 312 -7.76 -18.71 2.50
C ASP A 312 -9.21 -18.69 3.04
N LEU A 313 -9.92 -17.57 2.87
CA LEU A 313 -11.33 -17.46 3.25
C LEU A 313 -12.24 -18.46 2.50
N ARG A 314 -11.84 -18.93 1.31
CA ARG A 314 -12.62 -19.94 0.54
C ARG A 314 -12.41 -21.36 1.04
N LEU A 315 -11.38 -21.63 1.84
CA LEU A 315 -11.11 -22.98 2.35
C LEU A 315 -12.17 -23.45 3.35
N ARG A 316 -12.94 -22.52 3.93
CA ARG A 316 -13.97 -22.77 4.96
C ARG A 316 -15.29 -22.08 4.60
N PRO A 317 -16.01 -22.58 3.58
CA PRO A 317 -17.16 -21.88 3.01
C PRO A 317 -18.35 -21.80 3.97
N GLN A 318 -18.54 -22.80 4.84
CA GLN A 318 -19.65 -22.81 5.81
C GLN A 318 -19.44 -21.75 6.88
N GLU A 319 -18.27 -21.73 7.49
CA GLU A 319 -17.88 -20.78 8.53
C GLU A 319 -17.86 -19.35 7.98
N THR A 320 -17.36 -19.17 6.77
CA THR A 320 -17.34 -17.84 6.13
C THR A 320 -18.74 -17.35 5.79
N ALA A 321 -19.66 -18.25 5.38
CA ALA A 321 -21.07 -17.89 5.18
C ALA A 321 -21.75 -17.49 6.50
N GLN A 322 -21.45 -18.19 7.61
CA GLN A 322 -21.95 -17.81 8.93
C GLN A 322 -21.45 -16.42 9.35
N LEU A 323 -20.17 -16.13 9.14
CA LEU A 323 -19.59 -14.80 9.42
C LEU A 323 -20.21 -13.70 8.55
N SER A 324 -20.47 -13.97 7.27
CA SER A 324 -21.16 -13.03 6.38
C SER A 324 -22.57 -12.71 6.87
N ALA A 325 -23.36 -13.74 7.22
CA ALA A 325 -24.71 -13.56 7.75
C ALA A 325 -24.70 -12.79 9.09
N ALA A 326 -23.76 -13.13 9.99
CA ALA A 326 -23.60 -12.44 11.25
C ALA A 326 -23.20 -10.96 11.07
N ALA A 327 -22.34 -10.66 10.09
CA ALA A 327 -21.96 -9.28 9.77
C ALA A 327 -23.13 -8.43 9.25
N GLU A 328 -24.11 -9.03 8.57
CA GLU A 328 -25.34 -8.36 8.13
C GLU A 328 -26.31 -8.09 9.29
N LEU A 329 -26.35 -8.96 10.30
CA LEU A 329 -27.16 -8.78 11.50
C LEU A 329 -26.59 -7.69 12.42
N GLY A 330 -25.28 -7.48 12.41
CA GLY A 330 -24.62 -6.36 13.08
C GLY A 330 -23.35 -6.74 13.83
N THR A 331 -22.71 -5.74 14.42
CA THR A 331 -21.39 -5.88 15.06
C THR A 331 -21.36 -6.92 16.17
N GLN A 332 -22.39 -6.97 17.04
CA GLN A 332 -22.41 -7.90 18.17
C GLN A 332 -22.56 -9.36 17.70
N ALA A 333 -23.47 -9.61 16.75
CA ALA A 333 -23.66 -10.94 16.16
C ALA A 333 -22.38 -11.46 15.49
N LEU A 334 -21.64 -10.58 14.80
CA LEU A 334 -20.35 -10.92 14.21
C LEU A 334 -19.32 -11.34 15.27
N ILE A 335 -19.19 -10.58 16.36
CA ILE A 335 -18.24 -10.89 17.45
C ILE A 335 -18.56 -12.25 18.07
N GLU A 336 -19.82 -12.51 18.40
CA GLU A 336 -20.26 -13.75 19.04
C GLU A 336 -20.07 -14.98 18.15
N THR A 337 -20.49 -14.87 16.88
CA THR A 337 -20.34 -15.95 15.88
C THR A 337 -18.87 -16.26 15.63
N ALA A 338 -18.05 -15.22 15.45
CA ALA A 338 -16.62 -15.37 15.23
C ALA A 338 -15.91 -15.96 16.45
N GLY A 339 -16.25 -15.52 17.66
CA GLY A 339 -15.71 -16.07 18.90
C GLY A 339 -16.05 -17.56 19.08
N ALA A 340 -17.29 -17.96 18.77
CA ALA A 340 -17.70 -19.36 18.82
C ALA A 340 -16.92 -20.24 17.81
N LEU A 341 -16.80 -19.77 16.56
CA LEU A 341 -16.03 -20.45 15.51
C LEU A 341 -14.55 -20.57 15.86
N LEU A 342 -13.98 -19.57 16.53
CA LEU A 342 -12.57 -19.58 16.89
C LEU A 342 -12.28 -20.53 18.07
N ARG A 343 -13.21 -20.66 19.03
CA ARG A 343 -13.12 -21.66 20.10
C ARG A 343 -13.19 -23.10 19.58
N SER A 344 -13.99 -23.36 18.54
CA SER A 344 -14.07 -24.70 17.93
C SER A 344 -12.92 -24.97 16.95
N GLY A 345 -12.36 -23.93 16.32
CA GLY A 345 -11.23 -24.04 15.41
C GLY A 345 -10.23 -22.88 15.58
N PRO A 346 -9.26 -22.97 16.50
CA PRO A 346 -8.30 -21.90 16.77
C PRO A 346 -7.46 -21.44 15.55
N GLY A 347 -7.28 -22.33 14.57
CA GLY A 347 -6.63 -22.01 13.29
C GLY A 347 -7.52 -21.28 12.29
N ASN A 348 -8.76 -20.89 12.64
CA ASN A 348 -9.70 -20.24 11.73
C ASN A 348 -9.37 -18.76 11.53
N PHE A 349 -8.65 -18.45 10.45
CA PHE A 349 -8.27 -17.08 10.14
C PHE A 349 -9.49 -16.18 9.82
N ALA A 350 -10.51 -16.69 9.13
CA ALA A 350 -11.74 -15.93 8.88
C ALA A 350 -12.43 -15.51 10.20
N ALA A 351 -12.54 -16.45 11.15
CA ALA A 351 -13.09 -16.15 12.47
C ALA A 351 -12.20 -15.18 13.27
N ALA A 352 -10.87 -15.30 13.17
CA ALA A 352 -9.95 -14.35 13.78
C ALA A 352 -10.18 -12.92 13.25
N LEU A 353 -10.33 -12.75 11.94
CA LEU A 353 -10.71 -11.46 11.35
C LEU A 353 -12.09 -10.99 11.83
N GLY A 354 -13.07 -11.90 11.96
CA GLY A 354 -14.41 -11.58 12.45
C GLY A 354 -14.40 -10.94 13.84
N VAL A 355 -13.64 -11.52 14.78
CA VAL A 355 -13.44 -10.96 16.11
C VAL A 355 -12.79 -9.56 16.02
N LEU A 356 -11.69 -9.44 15.28
CA LEU A 356 -10.93 -8.19 15.19
C LEU A 356 -11.73 -7.06 14.52
N ILE A 357 -12.44 -7.34 13.42
CA ILE A 357 -13.31 -6.38 12.73
C ILE A 357 -14.47 -5.96 13.63
N GLY A 358 -15.12 -6.94 14.29
CA GLY A 358 -16.23 -6.69 15.18
C GLY A 358 -15.84 -5.77 16.34
N LEU A 359 -14.73 -6.05 17.02
CA LEU A 359 -14.24 -5.24 18.14
C LEU A 359 -13.85 -3.83 17.72
N ALA A 360 -13.24 -3.67 16.53
CA ALA A 360 -12.93 -2.37 15.98
C ALA A 360 -14.20 -1.54 15.72
N ARG A 361 -15.22 -2.14 15.11
CA ARG A 361 -16.52 -1.50 14.87
C ARG A 361 -17.28 -1.18 16.15
N ALA A 362 -17.12 -1.99 17.19
CA ALA A 362 -17.69 -1.75 18.51
C ALA A 362 -16.95 -0.65 19.29
N GLY A 363 -15.87 -0.08 18.74
CA GLY A 363 -15.07 0.94 19.41
C GLY A 363 -14.29 0.42 20.62
N VAL A 364 -14.06 -0.90 20.71
CA VAL A 364 -13.28 -1.51 21.80
C VAL A 364 -11.80 -1.13 21.71
N PHE A 365 -11.29 -0.98 20.49
CA PHE A 365 -9.94 -0.48 20.25
C PHE A 365 -9.96 1.05 20.37
N THR A 366 -9.53 1.56 21.52
CA THR A 366 -9.43 2.99 21.81
C THR A 366 -7.96 3.43 21.84
N PRO A 367 -7.67 4.72 21.57
CA PRO A 367 -6.33 5.26 21.79
C PRO A 367 -5.88 5.08 23.25
N PRO A 368 -4.57 4.99 23.52
CA PRO A 368 -4.05 5.03 24.88
C PRO A 368 -4.52 6.31 25.57
N SER A 369 -5.02 6.19 26.81
CA SER A 369 -5.75 7.26 27.49
C SER A 369 -4.87 8.45 27.90
N GLU A 370 -3.58 8.26 28.14
CA GLU A 370 -2.64 9.33 28.52
C GLU A 370 -1.22 8.96 28.07
N GLY A 371 -0.44 9.95 27.63
CA GLY A 371 0.97 9.79 27.27
C GLY A 371 1.82 9.28 28.42
N LEU A 372 2.97 8.67 28.10
CA LEU A 372 3.82 7.93 29.05
C LEU A 372 4.07 8.66 30.37
N GLN A 373 3.51 8.11 31.44
CA GLN A 373 4.01 8.29 32.79
C GLN A 373 5.19 7.31 33.02
N ALA A 374 6.02 7.58 34.04
CA ALA A 374 7.29 6.91 34.30
C ALA A 374 7.25 5.37 34.50
N ASN A 375 6.06 4.76 34.61
CA ASN A 375 5.85 3.38 35.05
C ASN A 375 5.50 2.36 33.94
N CYS A 376 5.96 2.54 32.70
CA CYS A 376 5.71 1.57 31.63
C CYS A 376 6.37 0.21 31.91
N ARG A 377 5.57 -0.87 31.83
CA ARG A 377 6.04 -2.25 32.04
C ARG A 377 6.87 -2.79 30.88
N ILE A 378 6.65 -2.28 29.67
CA ILE A 378 7.41 -2.70 28.48
C ILE A 378 8.83 -2.11 28.57
N PRO A 379 9.88 -2.94 28.43
CA PRO A 379 11.26 -2.45 28.42
C PRO A 379 11.49 -1.33 27.38
N LYS A 380 12.25 -0.31 27.77
CA LYS A 380 12.54 0.85 26.91
C LYS A 380 13.67 0.57 25.92
N ILE A 381 13.47 -0.41 25.05
CA ILE A 381 14.41 -0.81 24.00
C ILE A 381 13.69 -0.92 22.66
N LEU A 382 14.26 -0.29 21.63
CA LEU A 382 13.84 -0.41 20.24
C LEU A 382 14.75 -1.41 19.52
N HIS A 383 14.16 -2.49 19.04
CA HIS A 383 14.80 -3.49 18.19
C HIS A 383 14.45 -3.26 16.72
N GLN A 384 15.47 -3.24 15.86
CA GLN A 384 15.31 -3.31 14.40
C GLN A 384 16.26 -4.35 13.81
N PHE A 385 15.86 -4.97 12.70
CA PHE A 385 16.63 -6.02 12.03
C PHE A 385 16.79 -5.72 10.54
N TRP A 386 18.01 -5.93 10.05
CA TRP A 386 18.31 -6.04 8.64
C TRP A 386 19.32 -7.16 8.46
N ASP A 387 19.19 -8.01 7.43
CA ASP A 387 19.98 -9.25 7.33
C ASP A 387 21.49 -9.03 7.15
N THR A 388 21.87 -7.89 6.58
CA THR A 388 23.26 -7.47 6.29
C THR A 388 23.72 -6.31 7.17
N ASP A 389 25.03 -6.14 7.32
CA ASP A 389 25.63 -5.05 8.13
C ASP A 389 25.37 -3.65 7.58
N THR A 390 25.21 -3.55 6.26
CA THR A 390 25.00 -2.31 5.53
C THR A 390 23.66 -2.37 4.79
N PRO A 391 22.57 -1.87 5.39
CA PRO A 391 21.29 -1.72 4.72
C PRO A 391 21.41 -0.80 3.49
N PRO A 392 20.48 -0.90 2.52
CA PRO A 392 20.35 0.12 1.48
C PRO A 392 20.22 1.52 2.10
N LYS A 393 20.81 2.54 1.45
CA LYS A 393 20.87 3.92 1.98
C LYS A 393 19.50 4.46 2.41
N ASP A 394 18.46 4.17 1.63
CA ASP A 394 17.09 4.61 1.93
C ASP A 394 16.46 3.87 3.13
N VAL A 395 16.84 2.62 3.39
CA VAL A 395 16.45 1.90 4.62
C VAL A 395 17.25 2.41 5.82
N ASP A 396 18.56 2.63 5.66
CA ASP A 396 19.42 3.12 6.74
C ASP A 396 18.96 4.50 7.24
N LEU A 397 18.53 5.39 6.32
CA LEU A 397 17.91 6.68 6.68
C LEU A 397 16.62 6.52 7.51
N LEU A 398 15.80 5.51 7.23
CA LEU A 398 14.59 5.23 8.03
C LEU A 398 14.95 4.71 9.42
N MET A 399 15.98 3.85 9.52
CA MET A 399 16.48 3.33 10.79
C MET A 399 17.11 4.42 11.66
N GLU A 400 17.96 5.29 11.10
CA GLU A 400 18.54 6.41 11.84
C GLU A 400 17.48 7.43 12.25
N ARG A 401 16.45 7.66 11.43
CA ARG A 401 15.30 8.46 11.84
C ARG A 401 14.57 7.81 13.02
N ALA A 402 14.25 6.53 12.96
CA ALA A 402 13.56 5.83 14.05
C ALA A 402 14.36 5.94 15.36
N LYS A 403 15.68 5.75 15.30
CA LYS A 403 16.58 5.96 16.43
C LYS A 403 16.57 7.40 16.96
N ALA A 404 16.64 8.40 16.08
CA ALA A 404 16.68 9.81 16.46
C ALA A 404 15.36 10.29 17.10
N VAL A 405 14.21 9.85 16.55
CA VAL A 405 12.88 10.21 17.06
C VAL A 405 12.58 9.53 18.41
N ASN A 406 13.16 8.36 18.67
CA ASN A 406 12.95 7.57 19.88
C ASN A 406 14.13 7.70 20.87
N GLY A 407 14.57 8.92 21.14
CA GLY A 407 15.69 9.17 22.07
C GLY A 407 15.44 8.72 23.52
N ASP A 408 14.18 8.40 23.86
CA ASP A 408 13.76 7.84 25.13
C ASP A 408 13.83 6.30 25.21
N LEU A 409 14.17 5.64 24.09
CA LEU A 409 14.38 4.20 24.00
C LEU A 409 15.86 3.89 23.72
N SER A 410 16.40 2.85 24.37
CA SER A 410 17.68 2.29 23.97
C SER A 410 17.57 1.67 22.59
N TYR A 411 18.49 1.96 21.67
CA TYR A 411 18.44 1.43 20.30
C TYR A 411 19.32 0.20 20.13
N ARG A 412 18.79 -0.86 19.49
CA ARG A 412 19.57 -2.03 19.10
C ARG A 412 19.25 -2.51 17.69
N ARG A 413 20.24 -2.41 16.81
CA ARG A 413 20.24 -2.99 15.46
C ARG A 413 20.78 -4.40 15.47
N TRP A 414 20.10 -5.29 14.75
CA TRP A 414 20.48 -6.69 14.61
C TRP A 414 20.73 -7.07 13.15
N ASN A 415 21.67 -8.00 12.95
CA ASN A 415 21.99 -8.62 11.66
C ASN A 415 21.89 -10.16 11.74
N ASP A 416 21.99 -10.87 10.61
CA ASP A 416 21.85 -12.34 10.58
C ASP A 416 22.86 -13.04 11.52
N ALA A 417 24.11 -12.56 11.60
CA ALA A 417 25.13 -13.14 12.47
C ALA A 417 24.81 -12.96 13.97
N ALA A 418 24.40 -11.77 14.38
CA ALA A 418 24.01 -11.46 15.75
C ALA A 418 22.76 -12.24 16.16
N VAL A 419 21.78 -12.37 15.26
CA VAL A 419 20.58 -13.16 15.49
C VAL A 419 20.92 -14.64 15.68
N ARG A 420 21.79 -15.23 14.85
CA ARG A 420 22.21 -16.63 15.03
C ARG A 420 22.88 -16.88 16.38
N ARG A 421 23.76 -15.96 16.81
CA ARG A 421 24.41 -16.05 18.12
C ARG A 421 23.38 -15.95 19.25
N PHE A 422 22.47 -15.00 19.16
CA PHE A 422 21.37 -14.83 20.12
C PHE A 422 20.49 -16.09 20.19
N LEU A 423 20.03 -16.60 19.05
CA LEU A 423 19.17 -17.78 18.98
C LEU A 423 19.88 -19.06 19.45
N SER A 424 21.20 -19.15 19.28
CA SER A 424 21.99 -20.27 19.83
C SER A 424 22.05 -20.25 21.36
N ALA A 425 21.98 -19.07 21.97
CA ALA A 425 21.95 -18.88 23.42
C ALA A 425 20.53 -18.81 24.00
N PHE A 426 19.48 -18.93 23.18
CA PHE A 426 18.08 -18.72 23.57
C PHE A 426 17.52 -19.77 24.55
N GLY A 427 18.21 -20.90 24.71
CA GLY A 427 17.80 -21.98 25.61
C GLY A 427 16.70 -22.90 25.03
N ARG A 428 16.30 -22.71 23.77
CA ARG A 428 15.40 -23.61 23.03
C ARG A 428 15.91 -23.81 21.60
N PRO A 429 15.99 -25.05 21.09
CA PRO A 429 16.56 -25.31 19.75
C PRO A 429 15.63 -24.94 18.59
N GLU A 430 14.31 -24.91 18.81
CA GLU A 430 13.31 -24.74 17.74
C GLU A 430 13.41 -23.38 17.03
N PRO A 431 13.53 -22.23 17.73
CA PRO A 431 13.67 -20.93 17.06
C PRO A 431 14.90 -20.85 16.14
N LEU A 432 16.06 -21.36 16.57
CA LEU A 432 17.26 -21.39 15.74
C LEU A 432 17.09 -22.32 14.53
N ARG A 433 16.47 -23.49 14.72
CA ARG A 433 16.19 -24.43 13.63
C ARG A 433 15.26 -23.81 12.61
N ALA A 434 14.15 -23.21 13.04
CA ALA A 434 13.21 -22.51 12.18
C ALA A 434 13.88 -21.35 11.43
N TYR A 435 14.71 -20.55 12.11
CA TYR A 435 15.43 -19.44 11.49
C TYR A 435 16.39 -19.90 10.38
N LYS A 436 17.05 -21.05 10.57
CA LYS A 436 17.92 -21.68 9.55
C LYS A 436 17.13 -22.21 8.35
N LEU A 437 15.93 -22.75 8.58
CA LEU A 437 15.04 -23.31 7.55
C LEU A 437 14.19 -22.26 6.83
N ALA A 438 14.11 -21.03 7.36
CA ALA A 438 13.35 -19.94 6.77
C ALA A 438 13.79 -19.66 5.32
N ARG A 439 12.89 -19.91 4.37
CA ARG A 439 13.13 -19.77 2.92
C ARG A 439 13.21 -18.32 2.40
N HIS A 440 13.00 -17.32 3.27
CA HIS A 440 12.98 -15.91 2.89
C HIS A 440 13.46 -14.99 4.03
N PRO A 441 14.20 -13.90 3.76
CA PRO A 441 14.65 -12.95 4.79
C PRO A 441 13.53 -12.36 5.65
N ALA A 442 12.36 -12.09 5.07
CA ALA A 442 11.19 -11.64 5.85
C ALA A 442 10.71 -12.67 6.89
N MET A 443 10.78 -13.98 6.61
CA MET A 443 10.47 -15.01 7.62
C MET A 443 11.50 -15.01 8.76
N LYS A 444 12.77 -14.76 8.43
CA LYS A 444 13.83 -14.59 9.44
C LYS A 444 13.54 -13.39 10.34
N ALA A 445 13.15 -12.26 9.76
CA ALA A 445 12.76 -11.06 10.52
C ALA A 445 11.57 -11.36 11.45
N ASP A 446 10.54 -12.05 10.94
CA ASP A 446 9.38 -12.45 11.75
C ASP A 446 9.74 -13.36 12.93
N LEU A 447 10.52 -14.41 12.68
CA LEU A 447 10.96 -15.33 13.74
C LEU A 447 11.85 -14.61 14.77
N PHE A 448 12.77 -13.77 14.30
CA PHE A 448 13.64 -12.99 15.17
C PHE A 448 12.86 -12.00 16.03
N ARG A 449 11.92 -11.25 15.46
CA ARG A 449 11.03 -10.31 16.17
C ARG A 449 10.35 -10.99 17.35
N LEU A 450 9.75 -12.15 17.10
CA LEU A 450 9.08 -12.92 18.15
C LEU A 450 10.06 -13.42 19.21
N ALA A 451 11.24 -13.89 18.81
CA ALA A 451 12.26 -14.38 19.75
C ALA A 451 12.83 -13.26 20.63
N VAL A 452 13.22 -12.12 20.07
CA VAL A 452 13.80 -11.02 20.84
C VAL A 452 12.78 -10.41 21.80
N LEU A 453 11.54 -10.22 21.36
CA LEU A 453 10.47 -9.74 22.24
C LEU A 453 10.13 -10.76 23.34
N TYR A 454 10.23 -12.06 23.07
CA TYR A 454 10.01 -13.06 24.12
C TYR A 454 11.11 -13.03 25.18
N ALA A 455 12.37 -12.89 24.78
CA ALA A 455 13.50 -12.92 25.72
C ALA A 455 13.69 -11.60 26.46
N GLU A 456 13.72 -10.49 25.72
CA GLU A 456 14.12 -9.18 26.23
C GLU A 456 12.93 -8.22 26.39
N GLY A 457 11.77 -8.54 25.82
CA GLY A 457 10.66 -7.58 25.71
C GLY A 457 11.03 -6.40 24.81
N GLY A 458 10.36 -5.28 25.02
CA GLY A 458 10.62 -4.02 24.36
C GLY A 458 9.72 -3.73 23.18
N VAL A 459 10.19 -2.88 22.29
CA VAL A 459 9.49 -2.43 21.08
C VAL A 459 10.26 -2.93 19.86
N TYR A 460 9.55 -3.53 18.93
CA TYR A 460 10.09 -3.86 17.61
C TYR A 460 9.40 -2.99 16.56
N LEU A 461 10.19 -2.46 15.62
CA LEU A 461 9.70 -1.77 14.42
C LEU A 461 10.46 -2.29 13.19
N ASP A 462 9.77 -2.54 12.09
CA ASP A 462 10.42 -2.88 10.82
C ASP A 462 11.37 -1.78 10.35
N ALA A 463 12.49 -2.17 9.74
CA ALA A 463 13.55 -1.26 9.32
C ALA A 463 13.11 -0.32 8.18
N ASP A 464 12.08 -0.69 7.42
CA ASP A 464 11.57 0.05 6.26
C ASP A 464 10.30 0.86 6.54
N ASP A 465 9.96 1.04 7.82
CA ASP A 465 8.86 1.89 8.27
C ASP A 465 9.36 3.28 8.67
N TYR A 466 8.59 4.32 8.33
CA TYR A 466 8.92 5.69 8.71
C TYR A 466 8.31 6.02 10.06
N CYS A 467 9.14 6.38 11.04
CA CYS A 467 8.72 6.81 12.37
C CYS A 467 8.60 8.34 12.42
N ALA A 468 7.37 8.85 12.51
CA ALA A 468 7.07 10.28 12.52
C ALA A 468 7.17 10.90 13.91
N ALA A 469 6.81 10.14 14.95
CA ALA A 469 6.81 10.57 16.35
C ALA A 469 7.33 9.45 17.28
N PRO A 470 7.69 9.74 18.54
CA PRO A 470 8.19 8.73 19.45
C PRO A 470 7.19 7.57 19.62
N LEU A 471 7.63 6.33 19.41
CA LEU A 471 6.80 5.11 19.56
C LEU A 471 6.27 4.96 20.99
N SER A 472 6.96 5.58 21.92
CA SER A 472 6.60 5.62 23.32
C SER A 472 5.24 6.31 23.55
N THR A 473 4.82 7.22 22.65
CA THR A 473 3.46 7.81 22.69
C THR A 473 2.34 6.80 22.39
N LEU A 474 2.67 5.61 21.87
CA LEU A 474 1.72 4.53 21.62
C LEU A 474 1.51 3.62 22.84
N LEU A 475 2.29 3.80 23.91
CA LEU A 475 2.32 2.90 25.07
C LEU A 475 1.74 3.59 26.31
N SER A 476 0.85 2.90 27.04
CA SER A 476 0.41 3.32 28.38
C SER A 476 1.14 2.53 29.47
N PRO A 477 1.18 3.02 30.73
CA PRO A 477 1.92 2.38 31.82
C PRO A 477 1.58 0.90 32.05
N ASP A 478 0.28 0.56 32.01
CA ASP A 478 -0.22 -0.79 32.31
C ASP A 478 -0.18 -1.78 31.13
N VAL A 479 0.29 -1.33 29.96
CA VAL A 479 0.35 -2.17 28.76
C VAL A 479 1.46 -3.21 28.92
N THR A 480 1.10 -4.48 28.72
CA THR A 480 2.04 -5.61 28.70
C THR A 480 2.27 -6.15 27.30
N PHE A 481 1.35 -5.84 26.37
CA PHE A 481 1.48 -6.10 24.94
C PHE A 481 0.70 -5.06 24.13
N CYS A 482 1.36 -4.47 23.14
CA CYS A 482 0.80 -3.49 22.22
C CYS A 482 1.01 -3.94 20.78
N CYS A 483 -0.05 -3.90 19.98
CA CYS A 483 -0.01 -4.07 18.54
C CYS A 483 -1.01 -3.10 17.88
N TYR A 484 -1.19 -3.18 16.57
CA TYR A 484 -2.18 -2.37 15.87
C TYR A 484 -2.95 -3.21 14.85
N GLN A 485 -4.15 -2.77 14.49
CA GLN A 485 -4.93 -3.38 13.41
C GLN A 485 -4.60 -2.69 12.08
N ASP A 486 -4.27 -3.46 11.05
CA ASP A 486 -3.82 -2.98 9.74
C ASP A 486 -4.95 -2.79 8.71
N GLU A 487 -4.59 -2.33 7.50
CA GLU A 487 -5.54 -2.09 6.40
C GLU A 487 -6.16 -3.37 5.79
N PHE A 488 -5.71 -4.56 6.21
CA PHE A 488 -6.32 -5.85 5.87
C PHE A 488 -7.19 -6.38 7.02
N CYS A 489 -7.47 -5.55 8.02
CA CYS A 489 -8.22 -5.87 9.23
C CYS A 489 -7.52 -6.86 10.17
N SER A 490 -6.24 -7.13 9.90
CA SER A 490 -5.39 -8.08 10.61
C SER A 490 -4.55 -7.36 11.67
N ILE A 491 -3.84 -8.08 12.53
CA ILE A 491 -2.85 -7.48 13.43
C ILE A 491 -1.53 -7.30 12.69
N GLY A 492 -1.09 -6.04 12.55
CA GLY A 492 0.20 -5.71 11.95
C GLY A 492 1.35 -6.36 12.72
N ASN A 493 2.30 -6.93 11.98
CA ASN A 493 3.46 -7.65 12.55
C ASN A 493 4.76 -6.84 12.50
N ASN A 494 4.77 -5.73 11.75
CA ASN A 494 5.89 -4.81 11.60
C ASN A 494 6.13 -3.93 12.84
N PHE A 495 5.10 -3.73 13.68
CA PHE A 495 5.23 -3.11 14.99
C PHE A 495 4.63 -4.02 16.05
N LEU A 496 5.40 -4.33 17.09
CA LEU A 496 4.96 -5.05 18.27
C LEU A 496 5.71 -4.50 19.48
N ALA A 497 5.03 -4.33 20.60
CA ALA A 497 5.67 -4.04 21.88
C ALA A 497 5.19 -5.02 22.94
N ALA A 498 6.09 -5.55 23.77
CA ALA A 498 5.73 -6.56 24.75
C ALA A 498 6.66 -6.56 25.96
N THR A 499 6.12 -7.03 27.09
CA THR A 499 6.92 -7.43 28.24
C THR A 499 7.66 -8.74 27.95
N PRO A 500 8.83 -8.99 28.59
CA PRO A 500 9.52 -10.27 28.46
C PRO A 500 8.61 -11.43 28.84
N ARG A 501 8.74 -12.55 28.10
CA ARG A 501 7.96 -13.78 28.28
C ARG A 501 6.45 -13.62 28.11
N HIS A 502 5.98 -12.58 27.41
CA HIS A 502 4.55 -12.38 27.18
C HIS A 502 3.89 -13.62 26.53
N PRO A 503 2.74 -14.11 27.04
CA PRO A 503 2.11 -15.35 26.56
C PRO A 503 1.79 -15.34 25.06
N LEU A 504 1.32 -14.21 24.52
CA LEU A 504 1.00 -14.07 23.10
C LEU A 504 2.25 -14.20 22.21
N ILE A 505 3.34 -13.52 22.57
CA ILE A 505 4.60 -13.64 21.84
C ILE A 505 5.12 -15.07 21.92
N GLY A 506 5.03 -15.70 23.09
CA GLY A 506 5.45 -17.09 23.26
C GLY A 506 4.62 -18.08 22.43
N ALA A 507 3.30 -17.86 22.32
CA ALA A 507 2.41 -18.67 21.49
C ALA A 507 2.75 -18.49 20.00
N ALA A 508 2.86 -17.24 19.54
CA ALA A 508 3.23 -16.91 18.17
C ALA A 508 4.60 -17.50 17.79
N LEU A 509 5.61 -17.37 18.65
CA LEU A 509 6.96 -17.91 18.38
C LEU A 509 6.92 -19.44 18.21
N ARG A 510 6.17 -20.15 19.06
CA ARG A 510 6.04 -21.61 18.96
C ARG A 510 5.35 -22.03 17.67
N GLU A 511 4.21 -21.41 17.34
CA GLU A 511 3.46 -21.72 16.12
C GLU A 511 4.30 -21.40 14.87
N ALA A 512 4.90 -20.21 14.79
CA ALA A 512 5.77 -19.82 13.68
C ALA A 512 6.94 -20.80 13.48
N ALA A 513 7.64 -21.13 14.59
CA ALA A 513 8.79 -22.03 14.52
C ALA A 513 8.37 -23.43 14.07
N GLN A 514 7.28 -23.96 14.61
CA GLN A 514 6.76 -25.27 14.27
C GLN A 514 6.36 -25.33 12.78
N SER A 515 5.57 -24.38 12.30
CA SER A 515 5.13 -24.36 10.90
C SER A 515 6.29 -24.26 9.92
N VAL A 516 7.34 -23.49 10.24
CA VAL A 516 8.55 -23.43 9.40
C VAL A 516 9.33 -24.74 9.43
N ILE A 517 9.45 -25.39 10.59
CA ILE A 517 10.14 -26.69 10.73
C ILE A 517 9.40 -27.79 9.98
N GLU A 518 8.07 -27.78 9.99
CA GLU A 518 7.21 -28.73 9.28
C GLU A 518 7.13 -28.46 7.76
N GLY A 519 7.67 -27.34 7.29
CA GLY A 519 7.70 -27.00 5.87
C GLY A 519 6.36 -26.48 5.34
N ALA A 520 5.60 -25.75 6.16
CA ALA A 520 4.32 -25.16 5.76
C ALA A 520 4.45 -24.37 4.43
N THR A 521 3.58 -24.70 3.48
CA THR A 521 3.60 -24.12 2.12
C THR A 521 2.69 -22.92 1.95
N GLU A 522 1.92 -22.57 2.98
CA GLU A 522 1.07 -21.39 3.04
C GLU A 522 1.90 -20.10 2.84
N SER A 523 1.19 -18.97 2.66
CA SER A 523 1.85 -17.68 2.51
C SER A 523 2.67 -17.31 3.75
N LEU A 524 3.82 -16.66 3.56
CA LEU A 524 4.62 -16.08 4.65
C LEU A 524 3.74 -15.27 5.61
N TRP A 525 2.81 -14.50 5.04
CA TRP A 525 1.88 -13.65 5.76
C TRP A 525 1.01 -14.43 6.76
N LEU A 526 0.56 -15.64 6.40
CA LEU A 526 -0.23 -16.53 7.27
C LEU A 526 0.63 -17.34 8.26
N VAL A 527 1.85 -17.71 7.86
CA VAL A 527 2.73 -18.62 8.64
C VAL A 527 3.49 -17.87 9.73
N THR A 528 4.18 -16.79 9.41
CA THR A 528 5.04 -16.05 10.36
C THR A 528 4.63 -14.58 10.52
N GLY A 529 3.77 -14.08 9.62
CA GLY A 529 3.41 -12.68 9.48
C GLY A 529 2.13 -12.24 10.22
N PRO A 530 1.48 -11.18 9.72
CA PRO A 530 0.26 -10.62 10.32
C PRO A 530 -0.90 -11.62 10.48
N GLY A 531 -1.02 -12.61 9.60
CA GLY A 531 -2.05 -13.65 9.70
C GLY A 531 -1.89 -14.52 10.95
N LEU A 532 -0.64 -14.92 11.27
CA LEU A 532 -0.31 -15.62 12.51
C LEU A 532 -0.68 -14.76 13.73
N MET A 533 -0.21 -13.51 13.75
CA MET A 533 -0.44 -12.63 14.89
C MET A 533 -1.93 -12.37 15.10
N SER A 534 -2.70 -12.24 14.01
CA SER A 534 -4.16 -12.10 14.05
C SER A 534 -4.82 -13.30 14.73
N ARG A 535 -4.43 -14.52 14.37
CA ARG A 535 -4.97 -15.73 15.01
C ARG A 535 -4.60 -15.76 16.49
N VAL A 536 -3.35 -15.50 16.86
CA VAL A 536 -2.89 -15.54 18.26
C VAL A 536 -3.64 -14.52 19.13
N VAL A 537 -3.74 -13.28 18.67
CA VAL A 537 -4.45 -12.22 19.41
C VAL A 537 -5.94 -12.52 19.49
N ALA A 538 -6.60 -12.84 18.36
CA ALA A 538 -8.03 -13.13 18.36
C ALA A 538 -8.37 -14.36 19.22
N ASN A 539 -7.54 -15.41 19.20
CA ASN A 539 -7.72 -16.57 20.07
C ASN A 539 -7.69 -16.16 21.53
N SER A 540 -6.71 -15.36 21.94
CA SER A 540 -6.63 -14.91 23.34
C SER A 540 -7.90 -14.19 23.80
N ILE A 541 -8.54 -13.43 22.91
CA ILE A 541 -9.80 -12.73 23.18
C ILE A 541 -10.99 -13.69 23.18
N ALA A 542 -11.01 -14.68 22.29
CA ALA A 542 -12.13 -15.63 22.18
C ALA A 542 -12.37 -16.48 23.44
N TRP A 543 -11.38 -16.56 24.32
CA TRP A 543 -11.44 -17.29 25.59
C TRP A 543 -11.63 -16.40 26.82
N THR A 544 -11.76 -15.08 26.66
CA THR A 544 -12.10 -14.19 27.77
C THR A 544 -13.61 -14.16 28.00
N PRO A 545 -14.04 -13.78 29.22
CA PRO A 545 -15.40 -13.28 29.43
C PRO A 545 -15.70 -12.14 28.44
N ASP A 546 -16.93 -12.09 27.93
CA ASP A 546 -17.46 -11.02 27.07
C ASP A 546 -16.71 -10.73 25.75
N LEU A 547 -15.77 -11.60 25.33
CA LEU A 547 -14.98 -11.43 24.11
C LEU A 547 -14.28 -10.06 24.07
N ARG A 548 -13.52 -9.74 25.11
CA ARG A 548 -12.80 -8.46 25.27
C ARG A 548 -11.29 -8.71 25.47
N PRO A 549 -10.42 -7.80 24.99
CA PRO A 549 -9.00 -7.88 25.30
C PRO A 549 -8.75 -8.00 26.81
N SER A 550 -7.86 -8.91 27.21
CA SER A 550 -7.44 -9.02 28.61
C SER A 550 -6.73 -7.74 29.08
N PRO A 551 -6.74 -7.42 30.39
CA PRO A 551 -5.97 -6.30 30.91
C PRO A 551 -4.51 -6.34 30.46
N GLY A 552 -4.00 -5.20 29.97
CA GLY A 552 -2.63 -5.07 29.45
C GLY A 552 -2.44 -5.41 27.96
N LEU A 553 -3.45 -5.99 27.29
CA LEU A 553 -3.48 -6.15 25.82
C LEU A 553 -4.09 -4.91 25.17
N THR A 554 -3.28 -4.18 24.41
CA THR A 554 -3.71 -3.02 23.62
C THR A 554 -3.61 -3.31 22.13
N VAL A 555 -4.72 -3.12 21.41
CA VAL A 555 -4.74 -3.08 19.95
C VAL A 555 -5.05 -1.65 19.54
N LEU A 556 -4.07 -0.99 18.94
CA LEU A 556 -4.18 0.40 18.50
C LEU A 556 -5.07 0.51 17.27
N PRO A 557 -5.98 1.50 17.22
CA PRO A 557 -6.67 1.84 15.98
C PRO A 557 -5.68 2.26 14.90
N LEU A 558 -5.91 1.82 13.67
CA LEU A 558 -5.04 2.13 12.53
C LEU A 558 -4.76 3.63 12.37
N ARG A 559 -5.76 4.49 12.59
CA ARG A 559 -5.60 5.96 12.52
C ARG A 559 -4.57 6.48 13.52
N ILE A 560 -4.52 5.90 14.73
CA ILE A 560 -3.60 6.32 15.79
C ILE A 560 -2.19 5.86 15.44
N PHE A 561 -2.07 4.62 14.99
CA PHE A 561 -0.79 4.08 14.53
C PHE A 561 -0.22 4.90 13.36
N HIS A 562 -1.04 5.25 12.36
CA HIS A 562 -0.65 6.10 11.23
C HIS A 562 -0.22 7.52 11.60
N GLY A 563 -0.60 8.02 12.79
CA GLY A 563 -0.10 9.30 13.29
C GLY A 563 1.33 9.25 13.82
N VAL A 564 1.89 8.05 14.03
CA VAL A 564 3.22 7.84 14.62
C VAL A 564 4.14 7.04 13.70
N VAL A 565 3.61 6.05 13.00
CA VAL A 565 4.34 5.16 12.10
C VAL A 565 3.63 5.11 10.76
N HIS A 566 4.38 5.32 9.69
CA HIS A 566 3.89 5.22 8.31
C HIS A 566 4.50 3.98 7.66
N PRO A 567 3.78 2.85 7.66
CA PRO A 567 4.30 1.61 7.13
C PRO A 567 4.39 1.63 5.60
N HIS A 568 5.03 0.61 5.05
CA HIS A 568 5.04 0.34 3.60
C HIS A 568 5.66 1.45 2.75
N ARG A 569 6.71 2.11 3.26
CA ARG A 569 7.45 3.12 2.50
C ARG A 569 7.97 2.54 1.18
N ARG A 570 8.00 3.37 0.14
CA ARG A 570 8.63 3.01 -1.12
C ARG A 570 10.14 3.09 -0.95
N VAL A 571 10.75 1.93 -0.76
CA VAL A 571 12.19 1.74 -0.66
C VAL A 571 12.66 0.91 -1.85
N SER A 572 13.88 1.17 -2.28
CA SER A 572 14.57 0.68 -3.48
C SER A 572 14.48 -0.85 -3.62
N TYR A 573 14.70 -1.59 -2.54
CA TYR A 573 14.68 -3.06 -2.56
C TYR A 573 13.29 -3.65 -2.82
N LYS A 574 12.18 -2.91 -2.59
CA LYS A 574 10.82 -3.38 -2.90
C LYS A 574 10.53 -3.42 -4.41
N ALA A 575 11.37 -2.77 -5.22
CA ALA A 575 11.32 -2.87 -6.67
C ALA A 575 12.01 -4.14 -7.20
N ASP A 576 12.81 -4.83 -6.38
CA ASP A 576 13.60 -6.01 -6.72
C ASP A 576 12.82 -7.33 -6.49
N ALA A 577 13.30 -8.43 -7.06
CA ALA A 577 12.77 -9.78 -6.87
C ALA A 577 12.83 -10.28 -5.41
N ARG A 578 13.62 -9.60 -4.57
CA ARG A 578 13.79 -9.87 -3.13
C ARG A 578 12.57 -9.47 -2.25
N HIS A 579 11.55 -8.82 -2.82
CA HIS A 579 10.36 -8.45 -2.06
C HIS A 579 9.43 -9.65 -1.83
N TRP A 580 9.02 -9.88 -0.58
CA TRP A 580 8.26 -11.08 -0.18
C TRP A 580 6.93 -11.26 -0.92
N ILE A 581 6.25 -10.17 -1.33
CA ILE A 581 5.01 -10.25 -2.14
C ILE A 581 5.26 -10.86 -3.52
N ARG A 582 6.48 -10.76 -4.05
CA ARG A 582 6.87 -11.28 -5.37
C ARG A 582 7.54 -12.66 -5.31
N ALA A 583 7.93 -13.11 -4.12
CA ALA A 583 8.55 -14.41 -3.88
C ALA A 583 7.52 -15.54 -3.61
N ALA A 584 6.21 -15.23 -3.67
CA ALA A 584 5.09 -16.16 -3.43
C ALA A 584 4.55 -16.82 -4.70
#